data_AF-A0A7Z8VJ21-F1
#
_entry.id   AF-A0A7Z8VJ21-F1
#
_cell.length_a   1.000
_cell.length_b   1.000
_cell.length_c   1.000
_cell.angle_alpha   90.00
_cell.angle_beta   90.00
_cell.angle_gamma   90.00
#
_symmetry.space_group_name_H-M   'P 1'
#
loop_
_entity.id
_entity.type
_entity.pdbx_description
1 polymer ?
#
loop_
_entity_poly.entity_id
_entity_poly.type
_entity_poly.pdbx_seq_one_letter_code
_entity_poly.pdbx_strand_id
1 'polypeptide(L)' 'MKTYTPQEILKLVKSITNDSYDNDLASRLGVCKQSLSQYKNKKSVDVQLRIITLLINIIEKKNDK' A
#
# COMPACT_ATOMS: atom_id res chain seq x y z
N MET A 1 -12.79 -12.60 -10.68
CA MET A 1 -12.06 -11.49 -10.01
C MET A 1 -10.68 -11.36 -10.63
N LYS A 2 -10.21 -10.14 -10.88
CA LYS A 2 -8.82 -9.91 -11.31
C LYS A 2 -7.89 -9.97 -10.10
N THR A 3 -6.87 -10.81 -10.16
CA THR A 3 -5.83 -10.88 -9.12
C THR A 3 -4.71 -9.89 -9.48
N TYR A 4 -4.28 -9.09 -8.51
CA TYR A 4 -3.17 -8.16 -8.69
C TYR A 4 -1.88 -8.72 -8.13
N THR A 5 -0.78 -8.47 -8.82
CA THR A 5 0.57 -8.71 -8.31
C THR A 5 0.92 -7.66 -7.23
N PRO A 6 1.87 -7.96 -6.33
CA PRO A 6 2.36 -6.98 -5.36
C PRO A 6 2.77 -5.63 -5.97
N GLN A 7 3.38 -5.67 -7.16
CA GLN A 7 3.81 -4.46 -7.85
C GLN A 7 2.65 -3.63 -8.40
N GLU A 8 1.60 -4.28 -8.92
CA GLU A 8 0.38 -3.58 -9.33
C GLU A 8 -0.36 -3.00 -8.12
N ILE A 9 -0.42 -3.73 -7.01
CA ILE A 9 -1.01 -3.24 -5.76
C ILE A 9 -0.30 -1.96 -5.32
N LEU A 10 1.04 -1.95 -5.26
CA LEU A 10 1.78 -0.75 -4.86
C LEU A 10 1.54 0.44 -5.81
N LYS A 11 1.42 0.19 -7.13
CA LYS A 11 1.08 1.26 -8.09
C LYS A 11 -0.31 1.84 -7.83
N LEU A 12 -1.30 0.98 -7.61
CA LEU A 12 -2.68 1.41 -7.33
C LEU A 12 -2.79 2.17 -6.01
N VAL A 13 -2.16 1.66 -4.96
CA VAL A 13 -2.15 2.31 -3.65
C VAL A 13 -1.52 3.69 -3.74
N LYS A 14 -0.36 3.82 -4.42
CA LYS A 14 0.26 5.14 -4.68
C LYS A 14 -0.67 6.12 -5.39
N SER A 15 -1.42 5.65 -6.39
CA SER A 15 -2.41 6.47 -7.09
C SER A 15 -3.53 6.93 -6.15
N ILE A 16 -4.04 6.04 -5.29
CA ILE A 16 -5.09 6.35 -4.31
C ILE A 16 -4.61 7.37 -3.26
N THR A 17 -3.36 7.24 -2.82
CA THR A 17 -2.79 8.08 -1.75
C THR A 17 -2.07 9.33 -2.26
N ASN A 18 -2.01 9.50 -3.58
CA ASN A 18 -1.27 10.56 -4.27
C ASN A 18 0.23 10.60 -3.91
N ASP A 19 0.82 9.42 -3.73
CA ASP A 19 2.24 9.24 -3.41
C ASP A 19 3.06 9.04 -4.71
N SER A 20 4.05 9.89 -4.96
CA SER A 20 4.83 9.87 -6.21
C SER A 20 5.89 8.77 -6.21
N TYR A 21 6.54 8.56 -5.07
CA TYR A 21 7.65 7.64 -4.91
C TYR A 21 7.35 6.52 -3.93
N ASP A 22 8.10 5.42 -4.04
CA ASP A 22 8.01 4.31 -3.10
C ASP A 22 8.39 4.74 -1.68
N ASN A 23 9.24 5.75 -1.52
CA ASN A 23 9.60 6.30 -0.22
C ASN A 23 8.40 6.96 0.46
N ASP A 24 7.58 7.70 -0.29
CA ASP A 24 6.40 8.38 0.23
C ASP A 24 5.39 7.36 0.76
N LEU A 25 5.11 6.33 -0.06
CA LEU A 25 4.23 5.24 0.35
C LEU A 25 4.80 4.45 1.54
N ALA A 26 6.11 4.18 1.57
CA ALA A 26 6.74 3.49 2.69
C ALA A 26 6.57 4.29 4.00
N SER A 27 6.80 5.61 3.95
CA SER A 27 6.58 6.51 5.08
C SER A 27 5.13 6.48 5.55
N ARG A 28 4.17 6.51 4.62
CA ARG A 28 2.74 6.44 4.93
C ARG A 28 2.33 5.11 5.58
N LEU A 29 2.90 4.00 5.12
CA LEU A 29 2.67 2.68 5.66
C LEU A 29 3.44 2.43 6.98
N GLY A 30 4.33 3.34 7.38
CA GLY A 30 5.17 3.19 8.56
C GLY A 30 6.19 2.05 8.43
N VAL A 31 6.72 1.83 7.23
CA VAL A 31 7.74 0.82 6.94
C VAL A 31 8.94 1.44 6.23
N CYS A 32 10.05 0.73 6.20
CA CYS A 32 11.20 1.15 5.42
C CYS A 32 11.05 0.76 3.93
N LYS A 33 11.72 1.49 3.04
CA LYS A 33 11.67 1.26 1.58
C LYS A 33 12.01 -0.20 1.21
N GLN A 34 12.95 -0.81 1.94
CA GLN A 34 13.36 -2.19 1.76
C GLN A 34 12.19 -3.15 1.93
N SER A 35 11.25 -2.87 2.83
CA SER A 35 10.04 -3.69 3.01
C SER A 35 9.15 -3.69 1.78
N LEU A 36 9.05 -2.57 1.04
CA LEU A 36 8.32 -2.53 -0.24
C LEU A 36 9.03 -3.34 -1.32
N SER A 37 10.36 -3.24 -1.41
CA SER A 37 11.14 -4.08 -2.32
C SER A 37 11.01 -5.57 -1.99
N GLN A 38 10.98 -5.92 -0.70
CA GLN A 38 10.73 -7.27 -0.26
C GLN A 38 9.33 -7.71 -0.65
N TYR A 39 8.29 -6.91 -0.39
CA TYR A 39 6.91 -7.21 -0.78
C TYR A 39 6.74 -7.49 -2.28
N LYS A 40 7.48 -6.78 -3.15
CA LYS A 40 7.48 -7.02 -4.60
C LYS A 40 8.03 -8.41 -4.98
N ASN A 41 9.03 -8.90 -4.25
CA ASN A 41 9.80 -10.10 -4.60
C ASN A 41 9.46 -11.33 -3.75
N LYS A 42 8.95 -11.12 -2.54
CA LYS A 42 8.61 -12.11 -1.52
C LYS A 42 7.33 -11.65 -0.85
N LYS A 43 6.37 -12.55 -0.63
CA LYS A 43 5.11 -12.22 0.06
C LYS A 43 5.43 -11.72 1.49
N SER A 44 5.43 -10.40 1.69
CA SER A 44 5.57 -9.79 3.02
C SER A 44 4.17 -9.51 3.58
N VAL A 45 3.72 -10.38 4.48
CA VAL A 45 2.38 -10.32 5.09
C VAL A 45 2.16 -9.01 5.84
N ASP A 46 3.20 -8.46 6.49
CA ASP A 46 3.13 -7.18 7.21
C ASP A 46 2.79 -6.00 6.28
N VAL A 47 3.49 -5.86 5.15
CA VAL A 47 3.21 -4.80 4.17
C VAL A 47 1.80 -4.94 3.60
N GLN A 48 1.36 -6.17 3.35
CA GLN A 48 0.01 -6.43 2.87
C GLN A 48 -1.06 -6.01 3.88
N LEU A 49 -0.87 -6.35 5.16
CA LEU A 49 -1.80 -5.96 6.22
C LEU A 49 -1.88 -4.43 6.37
N ARG A 50 -0.72 -3.74 6.35
CA ARG A 50 -0.65 -2.27 6.43
C ARG A 50 -1.35 -1.59 5.26
N ILE A 51 -1.21 -2.12 4.05
CA ILE A 51 -1.94 -1.62 2.87
C ILE A 51 -3.45 -1.77 3.09
N ILE A 52 -3.91 -2.92 3.57
CA ILE A 52 -5.34 -3.16 3.83
C ILE A 52 -5.87 -2.17 4.87
N THR A 53 -5.16 -2.01 6.00
CA THR A 53 -5.53 -1.04 7.05
C THR A 53 -5.60 0.38 6.51
N LEU A 54 -4.62 0.80 5.69
CA LEU A 54 -4.63 2.11 5.06
C LEU A 54 -5.86 2.33 4.17
N LEU A 55 -6.22 1.34 3.35
CA LEU A 55 -7.38 1.42 2.46
C LEU A 55 -8.70 1.46 3.25
N ILE A 56 -8.83 0.67 4.32
CA ILE A 56 -10.00 0.71 5.21
C ILE A 56 -10.15 2.11 5.80
N ASN A 57 -9.09 2.68 6.37
CA ASN A 57 -9.12 4.03 6.95
C ASN A 57 -9.54 5.11 5.94
N ILE A 58 -9.15 4.97 4.68
CA ILE A 58 -9.55 5.90 3.60
C ILE A 58 -11.05 5.76 3.30
N ILE A 59 -11.56 4.52 3.28
CA ILE A 59 -12.97 4.22 3.03
C ILE A 59 -13.84 4.76 4.18
N GLU A 60 -13.46 4.50 5.43
CA GLU A 60 -14.18 4.99 6.61
C GLU A 60 -14.27 6.53 6.60
N LYS A 61 -13.15 7.22 6.39
CA LYS A 61 -13.12 8.69 6.27
C LYS A 61 -13.94 9.26 5.11
N LYS A 62 -14.19 8.46 4.07
CA LYS A 62 -15.04 8.86 2.93
C LYS A 62 -16.53 8.70 3.25
N ASN A 63 -16.87 7.70 4.06
CA ASN A 63 -18.25 7.43 4.46
C ASN A 63 -18.75 8.34 5.59
N ASP A 64 -17.83 8.91 6.38
CA ASP A 64 -18.12 9.90 7.43
C ASP A 64 -18.35 11.33 6.89
N LYS A 65 -18.32 11.52 5.56
CA LYS A 65 -18.57 12.79 4.87
C LYS A 65 -19.82 12.73 4.01
#